data_AF-A0A434S6F6-F1
#
_entry.id   AF-A0A434S6F6-F1
#
_cell.length_a   1.000
_cell.length_b   1.000
_cell.length_c   1.000
_cell.angle_alpha   90.00
_cell.angle_beta   90.00
_cell.angle_gamma   90.00
#
_symmetry.space_group_name_H-M   'P 1'
#
loop_
_entity.id
_entity.type
_entity.pdbx_description
1 polymer ?
#
loop_
_entity_poly.entity_id
_entity_poly.type
_entity_poly.pdbx_seq_one_letter_code
_entity_poly.pdbx_strand_id
1 'polypeptide(L)'
;MQVGNARYRLARDLPSRIPVFPLAGALLLPGGRMPLNIFEPRYLEMIDEAMAGPRLIGMIQPSLDGALRDDGEPELCSVGCAGRIISLAETGDGRYLISLQGVCRFRVTDELAVKTPFRQCRMAPFLADLEEDPAGAEVDRPALLKAFRAYLQANDLEADWESVSRAENAMLVNALSMMAPYGPAEKQALLEAADLKTRAETLIAITEITLAREDEDFGSSLQ
;
A
#
# COMPACT_ATOMS: atom_id res chain seq x y z
N MET A 1 -4.20 -5.85 15.78
CA MET A 1 -3.66 -6.59 14.62
C MET A 1 -2.54 -7.58 15.01
N GLN A 2 -2.40 -8.71 14.31
CA GLN A 2 -1.24 -9.62 14.42
C GLN A 2 -0.59 -9.83 13.05
N VAL A 3 0.74 -9.69 12.97
CA VAL A 3 1.51 -9.89 11.73
C VAL A 3 2.72 -10.78 12.04
N GLY A 4 2.71 -11.99 11.48
CA GLY A 4 3.62 -13.06 11.88
C GLY A 4 3.49 -13.36 13.38
N ASN A 5 4.61 -13.27 14.11
CA ASN A 5 4.67 -13.46 15.55
C ASN A 5 4.49 -12.18 16.39
N ALA A 6 4.37 -11.01 15.74
CA ALA A 6 4.24 -9.72 16.42
C ALA A 6 2.77 -9.29 16.53
N ARG A 7 2.43 -8.63 17.63
CA ARG A 7 1.10 -8.06 17.88
C ARG A 7 1.22 -6.55 17.98
N TYR A 8 0.39 -5.85 17.21
CA TYR A 8 0.30 -4.39 17.18
C TYR A 8 -1.09 -3.99 17.64
N ARG A 9 -1.17 -3.35 18.80
CA ARG A 9 -2.44 -2.95 19.44
C ARG A 9 -2.41 -1.50 19.90
N LEU A 10 -1.23 -0.98 20.25
CA LEU A 10 -1.05 0.33 20.85
C LEU A 10 0.07 1.09 20.14
N ALA A 11 0.07 2.41 20.27
CA ALA A 11 1.12 3.27 19.69
C ALA A 11 2.55 2.83 20.09
N ARG A 12 2.72 2.35 21.33
CA ARG A 12 4.02 1.87 21.85
C ARG A 12 4.53 0.60 21.18
N ASP A 13 3.68 -0.13 20.47
CA ASP A 13 4.07 -1.33 19.72
C ASP A 13 4.72 -0.96 18.37
N LEU A 14 4.67 0.32 17.99
CA LEU A 14 5.23 0.88 16.77
C LEU A 14 6.40 1.82 17.12
N PRO A 15 7.48 1.83 16.32
CA PRO A 15 8.60 2.72 16.57
C PRO A 15 8.23 4.17 16.23
N SER A 16 8.78 5.14 16.96
CA SER A 16 8.56 6.56 16.66
C SER A 16 9.28 7.03 15.39
N ARG A 17 10.30 6.27 14.98
CA ARG A 17 11.10 6.50 13.77
C ARG A 17 11.05 5.26 12.91
N ILE A 18 10.96 5.44 11.60
CA ILE A 18 10.89 4.33 10.65
C ILE A 18 11.77 4.64 9.43
N PRO A 19 12.60 3.69 8.97
CA PRO A 19 13.21 3.80 7.65
C PRO A 19 12.12 3.73 6.59
N VAL A 20 12.21 4.58 5.57
CA VAL A 20 11.19 4.65 4.51
C VAL A 20 11.75 4.21 3.17
N PHE A 21 10.90 3.52 2.40
CA PHE A 21 11.16 3.03 1.06
C PHE A 21 10.22 3.76 0.08
N PRO A 22 10.70 4.84 -0.56
CA PRO A 22 9.94 5.57 -1.57
C PRO A 22 9.76 4.72 -2.83
N LEU A 23 8.51 4.40 -3.19
CA LEU A 23 8.19 3.65 -4.41
C LEU A 23 6.93 4.21 -5.06
N ALA A 24 7.08 4.80 -6.25
CA ALA A 24 5.96 5.36 -7.00
C ALA A 24 4.99 4.27 -7.47
N GLY A 25 3.69 4.50 -7.32
CA GLY A 25 2.63 3.58 -7.74
C GLY A 25 2.45 2.37 -6.81
N ALA A 26 3.29 2.20 -5.78
CA ALA A 26 3.15 1.12 -4.83
C ALA A 26 2.13 1.46 -3.75
N LEU A 27 1.19 0.54 -3.54
CA LEU A 27 0.19 0.64 -2.48
C LEU A 27 0.28 -0.55 -1.54
N LEU A 28 0.76 -0.31 -0.33
CA LEU A 28 0.64 -1.25 0.78
C LEU A 28 -0.50 -0.78 1.69
N LEU A 29 -1.46 -1.67 1.96
CA LEU A 29 -2.56 -1.41 2.89
C LEU A 29 -2.42 -2.29 4.14
N PRO A 30 -2.97 -1.87 5.30
CA PRO A 30 -3.05 -2.71 6.49
C PRO A 30 -3.66 -4.09 6.16
N GLY A 31 -2.95 -5.16 6.52
CA GLY A 31 -3.34 -6.55 6.25
C GLY A 31 -2.94 -7.05 4.84
N GLY A 32 -2.70 -6.14 3.90
CA GLY A 32 -2.21 -6.45 2.56
C GLY A 32 -0.79 -7.02 2.57
N ARG A 33 -0.45 -7.77 1.52
CA ARG A 33 0.90 -8.34 1.34
C ARG A 33 1.52 -7.84 0.05
N MET A 34 2.80 -7.48 0.11
CA MET A 34 3.55 -6.98 -1.03
C MET A 34 4.91 -7.67 -1.11
N PRO A 35 5.18 -8.47 -2.14
CA PRO A 35 6.53 -8.95 -2.43
C PRO A 35 7.36 -7.81 -3.03
N LEU A 36 8.64 -7.73 -2.67
CA LEU A 36 9.58 -6.76 -3.22
C LEU A 36 10.91 -7.45 -3.54
N ASN A 37 11.51 -7.01 -4.65
CA ASN A 37 12.87 -7.39 -5.03
C ASN A 37 13.79 -6.20 -4.78
N ILE A 38 14.67 -6.31 -3.80
CA ILE A 38 15.54 -5.24 -3.34
C ILE A 38 16.94 -5.48 -3.90
N PHE A 39 17.42 -4.54 -4.70
CA PHE A 39 18.73 -4.63 -5.36
C PHE A 39 19.58 -3.36 -5.21
N GLU A 40 18.98 -2.22 -4.87
CA GLU A 40 19.75 -0.99 -4.63
C GLU A 40 20.52 -1.08 -3.30
N PRO A 41 21.83 -0.77 -3.27
CA PRO A 41 22.66 -0.91 -2.06
C PRO A 41 22.08 -0.19 -0.83
N ARG A 42 21.57 1.04 -0.99
CA ARG A 42 20.95 1.79 0.11
C ARG A 42 19.77 1.06 0.75
N TYR A 43 19.01 0.31 -0.04
CA TYR A 43 17.85 -0.41 0.46
C TYR A 43 18.22 -1.80 0.98
N LEU A 44 19.30 -2.43 0.48
CA LEU A 44 19.86 -3.62 1.12
C LEU A 44 20.28 -3.30 2.56
N GLU A 45 21.03 -2.20 2.77
CA GLU A 45 21.40 -1.73 4.11
C GLU A 45 20.18 -1.38 4.97
N MET A 46 19.13 -0.79 4.38
CA MET A 46 17.87 -0.52 5.07
C MET A 46 17.19 -1.81 5.57
N ILE A 47 17.17 -2.86 4.74
CA ILE A 47 16.59 -4.15 5.11
C ILE A 47 17.42 -4.81 6.21
N ASP A 48 18.74 -4.76 6.15
CA ASP A 48 19.62 -5.27 7.21
C ASP A 48 19.37 -4.59 8.55
N GLU A 49 19.28 -3.25 8.56
CA GLU A 49 18.94 -2.48 9.77
C GLU A 49 17.55 -2.84 10.29
N ALA A 50 16.55 -2.94 9.42
CA ALA A 50 15.20 -3.31 9.80
C ALA A 50 15.16 -4.73 10.41
N MET A 51 15.90 -5.68 9.85
CA MET A 51 15.97 -7.07 10.30
C MET A 51 16.68 -7.23 11.65
N ALA A 52 17.65 -6.37 11.95
CA ALA A 52 18.30 -6.28 13.25
C ALA A 52 17.39 -5.68 14.35
N GLY A 53 16.32 -4.98 13.96
CA GLY A 53 15.39 -4.30 14.86
C GLY A 53 13.95 -4.82 14.80
N PRO A 54 12.94 -3.93 14.73
CA PRO A 54 11.53 -4.31 14.81
C PRO A 54 11.00 -4.98 13.53
N ARG A 55 11.81 -5.11 12.47
CA ARG A 55 11.44 -5.62 11.14
C ARG A 55 10.36 -4.80 10.44
N LEU A 56 10.31 -3.50 10.71
CA LEU A 56 9.35 -2.56 10.13
C LEU A 56 10.06 -1.60 9.21
N ILE A 57 9.47 -1.38 8.03
CA ILE A 57 9.82 -0.32 7.10
C ILE A 57 8.56 0.44 6.67
N GLY A 58 8.70 1.71 6.30
CA GLY A 58 7.60 2.53 5.82
C GLY A 58 7.56 2.52 4.30
N MET A 59 6.56 1.89 3.70
CA MET A 59 6.27 2.05 2.27
C MET A 59 5.58 3.38 2.05
N ILE A 60 6.12 4.20 1.15
CA ILE A 60 5.61 5.55 0.91
C ILE A 60 5.81 5.93 -0.55
N GLN A 61 4.93 6.77 -1.11
CA GLN A 61 5.12 7.28 -2.46
C GLN A 61 5.95 8.58 -2.43
N PRO A 62 6.76 8.83 -3.47
CA PRO A 62 7.20 10.19 -3.80
C PRO A 62 6.02 11.17 -3.89
N SER A 63 6.28 12.46 -3.69
CA SER A 63 5.26 13.50 -3.86
C SER A 63 4.70 13.49 -5.28
N LEU A 64 3.39 13.67 -5.40
CA LEU A 64 2.68 13.57 -6.67
C LEU A 64 2.88 14.81 -7.56
N ASP A 65 3.29 15.93 -6.98
CA ASP A 65 3.57 17.19 -7.68
C ASP A 65 4.98 17.26 -8.29
N GLY A 66 5.80 16.22 -8.09
CA GLY A 66 7.17 16.17 -8.59
C GLY A 66 8.13 17.10 -7.85
N ALA A 67 7.75 17.63 -6.68
CA ALA A 67 8.64 18.43 -5.85
C ALA A 67 9.90 17.63 -5.48
N LEU A 68 11.05 18.32 -5.56
CA LEU A 68 12.35 17.76 -5.25
C LEU A 68 12.94 18.50 -4.04
N ARG A 69 13.64 17.74 -3.21
CA ARG A 69 14.50 18.26 -2.15
C ARG A 69 15.76 18.89 -2.77
N ASP A 70 16.50 19.64 -1.96
CA ASP A 70 17.77 20.28 -2.37
C ASP A 70 18.84 19.29 -2.87
N ASP A 71 18.76 18.02 -2.45
CA ASP A 71 19.64 16.94 -2.90
C ASP A 71 19.17 16.25 -4.19
N GLY A 72 18.06 16.72 -4.79
CA GLY A 72 17.48 16.20 -6.02
C GLY A 72 16.61 14.96 -5.84
N GLU A 73 16.50 14.41 -4.63
CA GLU A 73 15.56 13.32 -4.34
C GLU A 73 14.12 13.87 -4.26
N PRO A 74 13.11 13.10 -4.67
CA PRO A 74 11.74 13.57 -4.58
C PRO A 74 11.31 13.77 -3.13
N GLU A 75 10.47 14.76 -2.91
CA GLU A 75 9.70 14.87 -1.66
C GLU A 75 8.80 13.63 -1.49
N LEU A 76 8.25 13.44 -0.29
CA LEU A 76 7.38 12.30 0.01
C LEU A 76 5.94 12.75 0.13
N CYS A 77 5.02 11.87 -0.25
CA CYS A 77 3.65 11.98 0.20
C CYS A 77 3.60 12.00 1.74
N SER A 78 2.57 12.67 2.29
CA SER A 78 2.46 12.82 3.74
C SER A 78 2.05 11.54 4.48
N VAL A 79 1.44 10.58 3.77
CA VAL A 79 0.95 9.31 4.31
C VAL A 79 1.62 8.13 3.62
N GLY A 80 2.08 7.18 4.42
CA GLY A 80 2.61 5.88 4.01
C GLY A 80 1.96 4.73 4.79
N CYS A 81 2.41 3.51 4.54
CA CYS A 81 2.03 2.32 5.31
C CYS A 81 3.25 1.62 5.90
N ALA A 82 3.23 1.38 7.21
CA ALA A 82 4.25 0.60 7.89
C ALA A 82 4.04 -0.89 7.53
N GLY A 83 5.04 -1.51 6.94
CA GLY A 83 5.06 -2.92 6.58
C GLY A 83 6.04 -3.70 7.45
N ARG A 84 5.61 -4.86 7.96
CA ARG A 84 6.51 -5.80 8.61
C ARG A 84 7.09 -6.76 7.58
N ILE A 85 8.41 -6.93 7.60
CA ILE A 85 9.10 -7.97 6.83
C ILE A 85 8.74 -9.32 7.45
N ILE A 86 7.96 -10.12 6.72
CA ILE A 86 7.49 -11.45 7.15
C ILE A 86 8.29 -12.59 6.51
N SER A 87 8.99 -12.33 5.40
CA SER A 87 9.94 -13.25 4.80
C SER A 87 11.09 -12.47 4.17
N LEU A 88 12.29 -13.06 4.18
CA LEU A 88 13.47 -12.58 3.47
C LEU A 88 14.19 -13.81 2.89
N ALA A 89 14.56 -13.72 1.62
CA ALA A 89 15.42 -14.68 0.96
C ALA A 89 16.53 -13.93 0.20
N GLU A 90 17.77 -14.36 0.41
CA GLU A 90 18.90 -13.87 -0.36
C GLU A 90 18.97 -14.60 -1.69
N THR A 91 19.18 -13.85 -2.76
CA THR A 91 19.45 -14.41 -4.08
C THR A 91 20.95 -14.54 -4.29
N GLY A 92 21.37 -15.51 -5.11
CA GLY A 92 22.79 -15.75 -5.40
C GLY A 92 23.50 -14.60 -6.15
N ASP A 93 22.78 -13.55 -6.56
CA ASP A 93 23.28 -12.34 -7.21
C ASP A 93 23.28 -11.11 -6.29
N GLY A 94 23.12 -11.29 -4.97
CA GLY A 94 23.24 -10.20 -3.99
C GLY A 94 21.99 -9.33 -3.84
N ARG A 95 20.81 -9.86 -4.16
CA ARG A 95 19.51 -9.18 -3.97
C ARG A 95 18.74 -9.83 -2.83
N TYR A 96 17.77 -9.10 -2.29
CA TYR A 96 16.80 -9.65 -1.35
C TYR A 96 15.41 -9.74 -1.97
N LEU A 97 14.81 -10.92 -1.88
CA LEU A 97 13.38 -11.10 -2.06
C LEU A 97 12.72 -11.04 -0.68
N ILE A 98 11.94 -9.99 -0.45
CA ILE A 98 11.20 -9.81 0.79
C ILE A 98 9.70 -9.89 0.55
N SER A 99 8.95 -10.29 1.58
CA SER A 99 7.51 -10.04 1.63
C SER A 99 7.19 -9.13 2.80
N LEU A 100 6.49 -8.04 2.51
CA LEU A 100 5.90 -7.17 3.51
C LEU A 100 4.46 -7.59 3.78
N GLN A 101 4.05 -7.48 5.04
CA GLN A 101 2.64 -7.42 5.41
C GLN A 101 2.36 -6.07 6.07
N GLY A 102 1.39 -5.34 5.53
CA GLY A 102 1.00 -4.02 6.02
C GLY A 102 0.45 -4.11 7.44
N VAL A 103 0.90 -3.20 8.30
CA VAL A 103 0.53 -3.10 9.71
C VAL A 103 -0.48 -1.98 9.91
N CYS A 104 -0.08 -0.74 9.66
CA CYS A 104 -0.96 0.41 9.77
C CYS A 104 -0.48 1.52 8.84
N ARG A 105 -1.35 2.45 8.53
CA ARG A 105 -0.94 3.71 7.91
C ARG A 105 -0.22 4.57 8.93
N PHE A 106 0.59 5.49 8.43
CA PHE A 106 1.25 6.49 9.23
C PHE A 106 1.35 7.81 8.47
N ARG A 107 1.38 8.91 9.22
CA ARG A 107 1.68 10.24 8.69
C ARG A 107 3.13 10.58 9.00
N VAL A 108 3.87 11.06 8.00
CA VAL A 108 5.19 11.64 8.18
C VAL A 108 5.03 12.95 8.96
N THR A 109 5.73 13.05 10.08
CA THR A 109 5.76 14.26 10.92
C THR A 109 7.03 15.06 10.66
N ASP A 110 8.16 14.38 10.53
CA ASP A 110 9.44 14.98 10.19
C ASP A 110 10.27 13.97 9.38
N GLU A 111 10.98 14.43 8.36
CA GLU A 111 12.08 13.68 7.78
C GLU A 111 13.37 13.98 8.57
N LEU A 112 14.12 12.93 8.92
CA LEU A 112 15.28 13.05 9.79
C LEU A 112 16.56 13.27 8.99
N ALA A 113 17.38 14.23 9.44
CA ALA A 113 18.76 14.34 8.99
C ALA A 113 19.60 13.17 9.56
N VAL A 114 19.87 12.18 8.71
CA VAL A 114 20.56 10.93 9.08
C VAL A 114 21.81 10.72 8.23
N LYS A 115 22.73 9.88 8.71
CA LYS A 115 23.93 9.45 7.96
C LYS A 115 23.73 8.14 7.20
N THR A 116 22.60 7.47 7.40
CA THR A 116 22.24 6.25 6.66
C THR A 116 22.02 6.60 5.19
N PRO A 117 22.30 5.67 4.25
CA PRO A 117 22.10 5.91 2.83
C PRO A 117 20.62 5.88 2.41
N PHE A 118 19.74 5.48 3.32
CA PHE A 118 18.29 5.49 3.19
C PHE A 118 17.66 6.53 4.12
N ARG A 119 16.46 6.96 3.76
CA ARG A 119 15.69 8.00 4.45
C ARG A 119 15.03 7.43 5.70
N GLN A 120 14.89 8.27 6.72
CA GLN A 120 14.16 7.93 7.94
C GLN A 120 13.20 9.05 8.30
N CYS A 121 12.00 8.69 8.75
CA CYS A 121 10.98 9.64 9.15
C CYS A 121 10.53 9.40 10.59
N ARG A 122 10.16 10.48 11.30
CA ARG A 122 9.26 10.37 12.44
C ARG A 122 7.85 10.14 11.92
N MET A 123 7.15 9.19 12.52
CA MET A 123 5.82 8.82 12.09
C MET A 123 4.78 8.94 13.21
N ALA A 124 3.58 9.40 12.85
CA ALA A 124 2.39 9.31 13.68
C ALA A 124 1.49 8.19 13.12
N PRO A 125 1.29 7.08 13.85
CA PRO A 125 0.51 5.96 13.35
C PRO A 125 -1.00 6.22 13.39
N PHE A 126 -1.73 5.68 12.41
CA PHE A 126 -3.19 5.66 12.41
C PHE A 126 -3.65 4.49 13.28
N LEU A 127 -3.93 4.75 14.56
CA LEU A 127 -4.26 3.68 15.53
C LEU A 127 -5.55 2.92 15.19
N ALA A 128 -6.49 3.56 14.49
CA ALA A 128 -7.70 2.92 14.00
C ALA A 128 -7.40 1.71 13.09
N ASP A 129 -6.28 1.71 12.38
CA ASP A 129 -5.89 0.58 11.51
C ASP A 129 -5.41 -0.65 12.30
N LEU A 130 -5.15 -0.52 13.61
CA LEU A 130 -4.72 -1.63 14.47
C LEU A 130 -5.90 -2.41 15.05
N GLU A 131 -7.09 -1.86 14.95
CA GLU A 131 -8.37 -2.41 15.41
C GLU A 131 -9.13 -3.03 14.23
N GLU A 132 -10.17 -3.83 14.53
CA GLU A 132 -11.10 -4.26 13.49
C GLU A 132 -11.95 -3.06 13.07
N ASP A 133 -12.00 -2.77 11.76
CA ASP A 133 -12.73 -1.61 11.25
C ASP A 133 -14.25 -1.87 11.30
N PRO A 134 -15.01 -1.20 12.20
CA PRO A 134 -16.44 -1.39 12.32
C PRO A 134 -17.19 -0.91 11.06
N ALA A 135 -16.61 0.02 10.29
CA ALA A 135 -17.19 0.55 9.06
C ALA A 135 -17.18 -0.47 7.91
N GLY A 136 -16.52 -1.63 8.08
CA GLY A 136 -16.59 -2.71 7.10
C GLY A 136 -18.00 -3.25 6.87
N ALA A 137 -18.90 -3.10 7.84
CA ALA A 137 -20.31 -3.44 7.70
C ALA A 137 -21.12 -2.42 6.87
N GLU A 138 -20.62 -1.19 6.73
CA GLU A 138 -21.28 -0.11 5.99
C GLU A 138 -20.91 -0.06 4.51
N VAL A 139 -19.97 -0.91 4.07
CA VAL A 139 -19.57 -1.01 2.67
C VAL A 139 -20.74 -1.51 1.82
N ASP A 140 -21.03 -0.79 0.73
CA ASP A 140 -21.97 -1.25 -0.31
C ASP A 140 -21.36 -2.46 -1.06
N ARG A 141 -21.61 -3.65 -0.51
CA ARG A 141 -21.08 -4.91 -1.05
C ARG A 141 -21.58 -5.19 -2.48
N PRO A 142 -22.87 -5.02 -2.82
CA PRO A 142 -23.33 -5.13 -4.21
C PRO A 142 -22.54 -4.24 -5.18
N ALA A 143 -22.33 -2.96 -4.86
CA ALA A 143 -21.57 -2.05 -5.71
C ALA A 143 -20.09 -2.47 -5.81
N LEU A 144 -19.46 -2.87 -4.70
CA LEU A 144 -18.10 -3.38 -4.68
C LEU A 144 -17.93 -4.62 -5.57
N LEU A 145 -18.83 -5.60 -5.47
CA LEU A 145 -18.79 -6.81 -6.29
C LEU A 145 -19.03 -6.52 -7.77
N LYS A 146 -19.87 -5.52 -8.08
CA LYS A 146 -20.07 -5.05 -9.46
C LYS A 146 -18.78 -4.44 -10.03
N ALA A 147 -18.12 -3.56 -9.29
CA ALA A 147 -16.83 -2.97 -9.69
C ALA A 147 -15.75 -4.06 -9.86
N PHE A 148 -15.68 -5.02 -8.93
CA PHE A 148 -14.75 -6.14 -9.00
C PHE A 148 -14.98 -7.01 -10.24
N ARG A 149 -16.24 -7.34 -10.56
CA ARG A 149 -16.63 -8.06 -11.80
C ARG A 149 -16.19 -7.32 -13.04
N ALA A 150 -16.51 -6.03 -13.12
CA ALA A 150 -16.21 -5.20 -14.28
C ALA A 150 -14.69 -5.13 -14.51
N TYR A 151 -13.92 -4.93 -13.43
CA TYR A 151 -12.45 -4.92 -13.49
C TYR A 151 -11.87 -6.24 -13.99
N LEU A 152 -12.29 -7.37 -13.42
CA LEU A 152 -11.81 -8.69 -13.85
C LEU A 152 -12.12 -8.96 -15.32
N GLN A 153 -13.34 -8.63 -15.76
CA GLN A 153 -13.76 -8.80 -17.14
C GLN A 153 -12.93 -7.95 -18.11
N ALA A 154 -12.66 -6.69 -17.77
CA ALA A 154 -11.85 -5.80 -18.61
C ALA A 154 -10.39 -6.27 -18.73
N ASN A 155 -9.87 -6.97 -17.72
CA ASN A 155 -8.48 -7.43 -17.66
C ASN A 155 -8.31 -8.92 -18.02
N ASP A 156 -9.35 -9.59 -18.51
CA ASP A 156 -9.36 -11.03 -18.85
C ASP A 156 -8.88 -11.93 -17.68
N LEU A 157 -9.32 -11.59 -16.46
CA LEU A 157 -8.97 -12.31 -15.24
C LEU A 157 -10.13 -13.19 -14.77
N GLU A 158 -9.82 -14.44 -14.44
CA GLU A 158 -10.76 -15.35 -13.82
C GLU A 158 -10.75 -15.24 -12.29
N ALA A 159 -11.92 -15.42 -11.67
CA ALA A 159 -12.04 -15.52 -10.22
C ALA A 159 -13.01 -16.63 -9.82
N ASP A 160 -12.68 -17.28 -8.70
CA ASP A 160 -13.62 -18.13 -7.98
C ASP A 160 -14.68 -17.26 -7.28
N TRP A 161 -15.82 -17.09 -7.96
CA TRP A 161 -16.94 -16.30 -7.46
C TRP A 161 -17.54 -16.83 -6.17
N GLU A 162 -17.39 -18.12 -5.87
CA GLU A 162 -17.87 -18.70 -4.62
C GLU A 162 -17.02 -18.19 -3.44
N SER A 163 -15.70 -18.19 -3.62
CA SER A 163 -14.75 -17.63 -2.64
C SER A 163 -14.88 -16.12 -2.52
N VAL A 164 -14.98 -15.39 -3.64
CA VAL A 164 -15.18 -13.92 -3.64
C VAL A 164 -16.45 -13.53 -2.89
N SER A 165 -17.55 -14.25 -3.11
CA SER A 165 -18.85 -13.95 -2.47
C SER A 165 -18.85 -14.21 -0.96
N ARG A 166 -17.92 -15.01 -0.45
CA ARG A 166 -17.75 -15.28 0.99
C ARG A 166 -16.67 -14.44 1.65
N ALA A 167 -15.76 -13.84 0.88
CA ALA A 167 -14.69 -13.02 1.41
C ALA A 167 -15.21 -11.75 2.09
N GLU A 168 -14.53 -11.33 3.16
CA GLU A 168 -14.83 -10.09 3.87
C GLU A 168 -14.62 -8.86 2.97
N ASN A 169 -15.40 -7.80 3.19
CA ASN A 169 -15.29 -6.55 2.42
C ASN A 169 -13.87 -5.97 2.48
N ALA A 170 -13.22 -6.01 3.65
CA ALA A 170 -11.85 -5.52 3.84
C ALA A 170 -10.85 -6.22 2.90
N MET A 171 -10.97 -7.54 2.76
CA MET A 171 -10.11 -8.33 1.91
C MET A 171 -10.31 -7.97 0.43
N LEU A 172 -11.56 -7.86 -0.01
CA LEU A 172 -11.90 -7.53 -1.40
C LEU A 172 -11.43 -6.12 -1.80
N VAL A 173 -11.71 -5.12 -0.95
CA VAL A 173 -11.28 -3.74 -1.18
C VAL A 173 -9.76 -3.66 -1.25
N ASN A 174 -9.05 -4.23 -0.28
CA ASN A 174 -7.58 -4.19 -0.26
C ASN A 174 -6.99 -4.94 -1.47
N ALA A 175 -7.52 -6.11 -1.83
CA ALA A 175 -7.02 -6.89 -2.96
C ALA A 175 -7.17 -6.11 -4.27
N LEU A 176 -8.37 -5.61 -4.58
CA LEU A 176 -8.60 -4.86 -5.83
C LEU A 176 -7.77 -3.57 -5.85
N SER A 177 -7.74 -2.83 -4.74
CA SER A 177 -6.97 -1.60 -4.60
C SER A 177 -5.48 -1.83 -4.89
N MET A 178 -4.91 -2.94 -4.43
CA MET A 178 -3.50 -3.26 -4.61
C MET A 178 -3.19 -3.85 -5.99
N MET A 179 -4.08 -4.70 -6.53
CA MET A 179 -3.89 -5.39 -7.82
C MET A 179 -4.10 -4.50 -9.03
N ALA A 180 -5.05 -3.57 -8.97
CA ALA A 180 -5.41 -2.76 -10.13
C ALA A 180 -4.26 -1.84 -10.56
N PRO A 181 -3.96 -1.69 -11.86
CA PRO A 181 -2.84 -0.89 -12.36
C PRO A 181 -3.16 0.62 -12.33
N TYR A 182 -3.73 1.12 -11.23
CA TYR A 182 -4.01 2.53 -11.06
C TYR A 182 -2.72 3.35 -10.91
N GLY A 183 -2.80 4.63 -11.31
CA GLY A 183 -1.71 5.57 -11.19
C GLY A 183 -1.38 5.93 -9.74
N PRO A 184 -0.23 6.61 -9.51
CA PRO A 184 0.20 6.99 -8.17
C PRO A 184 -0.83 7.84 -7.41
N ALA A 185 -1.57 8.72 -8.09
CA ALA A 185 -2.56 9.58 -7.46
C ALA A 185 -3.75 8.78 -6.92
N GLU A 186 -4.30 7.86 -7.71
CA GLU A 186 -5.38 6.96 -7.34
C GLU A 186 -4.96 6.05 -6.18
N LYS A 187 -3.74 5.47 -6.27
CA LYS A 187 -3.17 4.65 -5.19
C LYS A 187 -3.00 5.43 -3.90
N GLN A 188 -2.58 6.70 -3.97
CA GLN A 188 -2.47 7.57 -2.80
C GLN A 188 -3.85 7.86 -2.19
N ALA A 189 -4.86 8.16 -3.02
CA ALA A 189 -6.22 8.41 -2.55
C ALA A 189 -6.80 7.19 -1.79
N LEU A 190 -6.56 5.98 -2.31
CA LEU A 190 -6.96 4.73 -1.64
C LEU A 190 -6.25 4.53 -0.30
N LEU A 191 -4.97 4.89 -0.20
CA LEU A 191 -4.22 4.84 1.05
C LEU A 191 -4.75 5.85 2.08
N GLU A 192 -5.06 7.06 1.65
CA GLU A 192 -5.47 8.17 2.52
C GLU A 192 -6.94 8.12 2.94
N ALA A 193 -7.77 7.30 2.30
CA ALA A 193 -9.17 7.10 2.65
C ALA A 193 -9.35 6.73 4.14
N ALA A 194 -10.09 7.54 4.89
CA ALA A 194 -10.12 7.52 6.36
C ALA A 194 -10.48 6.15 6.96
N ASP A 195 -11.44 5.46 6.35
CA ASP A 195 -11.97 4.16 6.76
C ASP A 195 -12.22 3.25 5.55
N LEU A 196 -12.60 2.00 5.80
CA LEU A 196 -12.84 1.00 4.76
C LEU A 196 -14.00 1.37 3.84
N LYS A 197 -15.06 2.02 4.34
CA LYS A 197 -16.20 2.46 3.55
C LYS A 197 -15.79 3.51 2.52
N THR A 198 -15.14 4.57 2.98
CA THR A 198 -14.60 5.65 2.13
C THR A 198 -13.63 5.09 1.09
N ARG A 199 -12.82 4.09 1.48
CA ARG A 199 -11.90 3.41 0.55
C ARG A 199 -12.64 2.61 -0.51
N ALA A 200 -13.71 1.90 -0.14
CA ALA A 200 -14.53 1.15 -1.08
C ALA A 200 -15.23 2.08 -2.07
N GLU A 201 -15.81 3.19 -1.60
CA GLU A 201 -16.43 4.21 -2.46
C GLU A 201 -15.40 4.82 -3.43
N THR A 202 -14.22 5.19 -2.93
CA THR A 202 -13.10 5.68 -3.75
C THR A 202 -12.68 4.66 -4.81
N LEU A 203 -12.54 3.39 -4.42
CA LEU A 203 -12.19 2.29 -5.32
C LEU A 203 -13.23 2.09 -6.44
N ILE A 204 -14.52 2.11 -6.08
CA ILE A 204 -15.61 1.97 -7.05
C ILE A 204 -15.55 3.13 -8.04
N ALA A 205 -15.45 4.36 -7.56
CA ALA A 205 -15.38 5.55 -8.41
C ALA A 205 -14.17 5.52 -9.36
N ILE A 206 -12.97 5.17 -8.86
CA ILE A 206 -11.77 5.04 -9.69
C ILE A 206 -11.99 3.96 -10.76
N THR A 207 -12.54 2.80 -10.39
CA THR A 207 -12.78 1.70 -11.33
C THR A 207 -13.74 2.11 -12.44
N GLU A 208 -14.85 2.78 -12.10
CA GLU A 208 -15.82 3.25 -13.08
C GLU A 208 -15.21 4.27 -14.05
N ILE A 209 -14.41 5.21 -13.54
CA ILE A 209 -13.71 6.20 -14.38
C ILE A 209 -12.70 5.53 -15.31
N THR A 210 -11.91 4.58 -14.80
CA THR A 210 -10.91 3.87 -15.61
C THR A 210 -11.56 3.11 -16.76
N LEU A 211 -12.61 2.34 -16.47
CA LEU A 211 -13.32 1.56 -17.48
C LEU A 211 -14.01 2.45 -18.52
N ALA A 212 -14.62 3.56 -18.10
CA ALA A 212 -15.23 4.51 -19.03
C ALA A 212 -14.23 5.12 -20.02
N ARG A 213 -12.99 5.39 -19.57
CA ARG A 213 -11.93 5.93 -20.43
C ARG A 213 -11.42 4.91 -21.44
N GLU A 214 -11.30 3.65 -21.04
CA GLU A 214 -10.88 2.55 -21.92
C GLU A 214 -11.91 2.32 -23.05
N ASP A 215 -13.21 2.41 -22.72
CA ASP A 215 -14.28 2.30 -23.72
C ASP A 215 -14.27 3.47 -24.74
N GLU A 216 -13.96 4.70 -24.30
CA GLU A 216 -13.83 5.88 -25.17
C GLU A 216 -12.61 5.81 -26.11
N ASP A 217 -11.47 5.33 -25.62
CA ASP A 217 -10.25 5.18 -26.43
C ASP A 217 -10.42 4.11 -27.53
N PHE A 218 -11.20 3.05 -27.28
CA PHE A 218 -11.58 2.06 -28.31
C PHE A 218 -12.58 2.62 -29.33
N GLY A 219 -13.50 3.49 -28.91
CA GLY A 219 -14.47 4.14 -29.81
C GLY A 219 -13.85 5.16 -30.77
N SER A 220 -12.79 5.85 -30.35
CA SER A 220 -12.10 6.86 -31.16
C SER A 220 -11.16 6.28 -32.24
N SER A 221 -10.70 5.05 -32.05
CA SER A 221 -9.80 4.35 -33.00
C SER A 221 -10.52 3.73 -34.21
N LEU A 222 -11.86 3.82 -34.27
CA LEU A 222 -12.71 3.25 -35.32
C LEU A 222 -13.36 4.31 -36.22
N GLN A 223 -12.95 5.58 -36.14
CA GLN A 223 -13.39 6.66 -37.05
C GLN A 223 -12.32 7.07 -38.07
#